data_AF-A0A0L7L649-F1
#
_entry.id   AF-A0A0L7L649-F1
#
_cell.length_a   1.000
_cell.length_b   1.000
_cell.length_c   1.000
_cell.angle_alpha   90.00
_cell.angle_beta   90.00
_cell.angle_gamma   90.00
#
_symmetry.space_group_name_H-M   'P 1'
#
loop_
_entity.id
_entity.type
_entity.pdbx_description
1 polymer ?
#
loop_
_entity_poly.entity_id
_entity_poly.type
_entity_poly.pdbx_seq_one_letter_code
_entity_poly.pdbx_strand_id
1 'polypeptide(L)'
;MKDLNIGLNVIIPRDSVAKVINGKIIALCQQANHDKGKVFTLRDKALLCHGHGLIRGIDFEQGILYVLTPTPIGKLSSVDTLVYADWMPELRGQERDLPGGTAIPYRTANTALQHRKLMFPPRRRFNPLQLLRMSRNS
;
A
#
# COMPACT_ATOMS: atom_id res chain seq x y z
N MET A 1 -11.56 10.92 -9.40
CA MET A 1 -11.11 9.59 -8.91
C MET A 1 -11.99 8.41 -9.34
N LYS A 2 -13.17 8.63 -9.95
CA LYS A 2 -14.11 7.53 -10.28
C LYS A 2 -13.62 6.59 -11.39
N ASP A 3 -12.60 7.00 -12.15
CA ASP A 3 -12.08 6.22 -13.29
C ASP A 3 -10.81 5.43 -12.97
N LEU A 4 -10.25 5.61 -11.76
CA LEU A 4 -8.97 5.04 -11.36
C LEU A 4 -9.19 3.92 -10.34
N ASN A 5 -8.50 2.82 -10.53
CA ASN A 5 -8.50 1.73 -9.55
C ASN A 5 -7.44 1.98 -8.48
N ILE A 6 -7.76 1.61 -7.24
CA ILE A 6 -6.82 1.74 -6.12
C ILE A 6 -6.65 0.37 -5.46
N GLY A 7 -5.48 -0.21 -5.64
CA GLY A 7 -5.04 -1.43 -4.98
C GLY A 7 -4.34 -1.12 -3.66
N LEU A 8 -4.79 -1.74 -2.58
CA LEU A 8 -4.23 -1.57 -1.23
C LEU A 8 -3.83 -2.94 -0.65
N ASN A 9 -2.71 -3.02 0.07
CA ASN A 9 -2.34 -4.25 0.79
C ASN A 9 -3.16 -4.47 2.07
N VAL A 10 -3.76 -3.41 2.60
CA VAL A 10 -4.63 -3.43 3.80
C VAL A 10 -6.04 -2.99 3.44
N ILE A 11 -7.01 -3.43 4.24
CA ILE A 11 -8.41 -3.00 4.09
C ILE A 11 -8.54 -1.61 4.71
N ILE A 12 -8.86 -0.62 3.87
CA ILE A 12 -9.09 0.76 4.29
C ILE A 12 -10.52 1.14 3.88
N PRO A 13 -11.31 1.80 4.76
CA PRO A 13 -12.60 2.34 4.39
C PRO A 13 -12.47 3.28 3.19
N ARG A 14 -13.38 3.16 2.21
CA ARG A 14 -13.30 3.89 0.93
C ARG A 14 -13.13 5.41 1.12
N ASP A 15 -13.83 5.97 2.10
CA ASP A 15 -13.83 7.41 2.40
C ASP A 15 -12.49 7.91 2.97
N SER A 16 -11.68 6.99 3.51
CA SER A 16 -10.37 7.29 4.08
C SER A 16 -9.22 7.09 3.09
N VAL A 17 -9.45 6.40 1.97
CA VAL A 17 -8.39 6.01 1.02
C VAL A 17 -7.61 7.22 0.53
N ALA A 18 -8.31 8.26 0.07
CA ALA A 18 -7.69 9.48 -0.44
C ALA A 18 -6.80 10.16 0.62
N LYS A 19 -7.24 10.19 1.89
CA LYS A 19 -6.45 10.75 2.99
C LYS A 19 -5.18 9.95 3.27
N VAL A 20 -5.26 8.62 3.16
CA VAL A 20 -4.12 7.72 3.44
C VAL A 20 -3.05 7.79 2.36
N ILE A 21 -3.45 7.84 1.09
CA ILE A 21 -2.50 7.84 -0.03
C ILE A 21 -1.89 9.22 -0.30
N ASN A 22 -2.46 10.30 0.26
CA ASN A 22 -1.93 11.64 0.06
C ASN A 22 -0.51 11.75 0.64
N GLY A 23 0.44 12.25 -0.16
CA GLY A 23 1.85 12.31 0.22
C GLY A 23 2.60 10.97 0.18
N LYS A 24 1.99 9.91 -0.36
CA LYS A 24 2.61 8.57 -0.42
C LYS A 24 3.21 8.27 -1.78
N ILE A 25 4.24 7.44 -1.76
CA ILE A 25 4.76 6.77 -2.95
C ILE A 25 3.81 5.63 -3.31
N ILE A 26 3.49 5.55 -4.59
CA ILE A 26 2.59 4.55 -5.17
C ILE A 26 3.25 3.90 -6.38
N ALA A 27 2.85 2.66 -6.68
CA ALA A 27 3.16 2.05 -7.97
C ALA A 27 2.07 2.42 -8.98
N LEU A 28 2.49 2.71 -10.20
CA LEU A 28 1.64 3.03 -11.34
C LEU A 28 1.49 1.77 -12.17
N CYS A 29 0.31 1.18 -12.17
CA CYS A 29 0.08 -0.14 -12.76
C CYS A 29 -1.15 -0.16 -13.67
N GLN A 30 -1.26 -1.26 -14.39
CA GLN A 30 -2.34 -1.59 -15.29
C GLN A 30 -2.95 -2.92 -14.85
N GLN A 31 -4.27 -2.97 -14.74
CA GLN A 31 -5.00 -4.20 -14.46
C GLN A 31 -5.43 -4.87 -15.77
N ALA A 32 -5.33 -6.19 -15.85
CA ALA A 32 -5.78 -6.95 -17.04
C ALA A 32 -7.32 -6.89 -17.24
N ASN A 33 -8.08 -6.68 -16.17
CA ASN A 33 -9.54 -6.55 -16.20
C ASN A 33 -9.95 -5.07 -16.10
N HIS A 34 -10.70 -4.59 -17.10
CA HIS A 34 -11.16 -3.20 -17.27
C HIS A 34 -12.25 -2.71 -16.28
N ASP A 35 -12.36 -3.34 -15.11
CA ASP A 35 -13.23 -2.83 -14.05
C ASP A 35 -12.67 -1.49 -13.56
N LYS A 36 -13.40 -0.38 -13.70
CA LYS A 36 -12.95 0.97 -13.30
C LYS A 36 -13.46 1.40 -11.93
N GLY A 37 -12.73 2.30 -11.28
CA GLY A 37 -13.17 3.01 -10.07
C GLY A 37 -13.27 2.18 -8.79
N LYS A 38 -12.63 0.99 -8.77
CA LYS A 38 -12.72 0.06 -7.63
C LYS A 38 -11.53 0.27 -6.69
N VAL A 39 -11.83 0.38 -5.40
CA VAL A 39 -10.84 0.18 -4.34
C VAL A 39 -10.84 -1.30 -4.01
N PHE A 40 -9.68 -1.96 -4.06
CA PHE A 40 -9.57 -3.39 -3.81
C PHE A 40 -8.34 -3.74 -2.97
N THR A 41 -8.44 -4.85 -2.25
CA THR A 41 -7.28 -5.40 -1.55
C THR A 41 -6.47 -6.26 -2.51
N LEU A 42 -5.15 -6.10 -2.51
CA LEU A 42 -4.21 -6.92 -3.27
C LEU A 42 -4.29 -8.36 -2.75
N ARG A 43 -5.10 -9.21 -3.40
CA ARG A 43 -5.28 -10.63 -3.10
C ARG A 43 -5.06 -11.43 -4.38
N ASP A 44 -3.79 -11.52 -4.80
CA ASP A 44 -3.30 -12.36 -5.90
C ASP A 44 -3.78 -11.98 -7.33
N LYS A 45 -4.21 -10.73 -7.54
CA LYS A 45 -4.42 -10.21 -8.90
C LYS A 45 -3.08 -9.82 -9.53
N ALA A 46 -2.80 -10.34 -10.73
CA ALA A 46 -1.66 -9.90 -11.51
C ALA A 46 -1.86 -8.43 -11.95
N LEU A 47 -0.83 -7.62 -11.72
CA LEU A 47 -0.79 -6.21 -12.12
C LEU A 47 0.48 -5.98 -12.91
N LEU A 48 0.37 -5.29 -14.04
CA LEU A 48 1.53 -4.87 -14.81
C LEU A 48 1.93 -3.46 -14.35
N CYS A 49 3.04 -3.33 -13.65
CA CYS A 49 3.49 -2.02 -13.15
C CYS A 49 4.48 -1.37 -14.12
N HIS A 50 4.19 -0.12 -14.45
CA HIS A 50 4.92 0.68 -15.43
C HIS A 50 5.98 1.58 -14.77
N GLY A 51 5.82 1.83 -13.47
CA GLY A 51 6.73 2.64 -12.68
C GLY A 51 6.14 2.99 -11.32
N HIS A 52 6.62 4.10 -10.75
CA HIS A 52 6.21 4.60 -9.44
C HIS A 52 6.02 6.11 -9.49
N GLY A 53 5.31 6.66 -8.51
CA GLY A 53 5.12 8.10 -8.38
C GLY A 53 4.83 8.52 -6.95
N LEU A 54 5.03 9.79 -6.66
CA LEU A 54 4.66 10.43 -5.40
C LEU A 54 3.36 11.19 -5.61
N ILE A 55 2.35 10.90 -4.79
CA ILE A 55 1.14 11.72 -4.74
C ILE A 55 1.50 13.04 -4.08
N ARG A 56 1.63 14.10 -4.88
CA ARG A 56 1.90 15.47 -4.40
C ARG A 56 0.71 16.06 -3.67
N GLY A 57 -0.50 15.77 -4.16
CA GLY A 57 -1.71 16.33 -3.60
C GLY A 57 -2.96 15.77 -4.27
N ILE A 58 -4.08 15.97 -3.60
CA ILE A 58 -5.41 15.53 -4.05
C ILE A 58 -6.34 16.73 -3.95
N ASP A 59 -6.95 17.09 -5.08
CA ASP A 59 -8.07 18.02 -5.09
C ASP A 59 -9.36 17.22 -4.87
N PHE A 60 -9.96 17.39 -3.69
CA PHE A 60 -11.17 16.66 -3.30
C PHE A 60 -12.43 17.18 -4.01
N GLU A 61 -12.48 18.48 -4.30
CA GLU A 61 -13.62 19.13 -4.94
C GLU A 61 -13.70 18.72 -6.41
N GLN A 62 -12.56 18.76 -7.10
CA GLN A 62 -12.46 18.39 -8.52
C GLN A 62 -12.24 16.88 -8.72
N GLY A 63 -11.88 16.16 -7.65
CA GLY A 63 -11.57 14.73 -7.69
C GLY A 63 -10.31 14.41 -8.50
N ILE A 64 -9.34 15.34 -8.56
CA ILE A 64 -8.10 15.23 -9.34
C ILE A 64 -6.95 14.83 -8.42
N LEU A 65 -6.07 13.95 -8.92
CA LEU A 65 -4.88 13.48 -8.22
C LEU A 65 -3.63 13.97 -8.94
N TYR A 66 -2.73 14.64 -8.22
CA TYR A 66 -1.46 15.12 -8.77
C TYR A 66 -0.34 14.15 -8.39
N VAL A 67 0.28 13.52 -9.39
CA VAL A 67 1.36 12.55 -9.21
C VAL A 67 2.64 13.06 -9.86
N LEU A 68 3.71 13.14 -9.07
CA LEU A 68 5.06 13.36 -9.56
C LEU A 68 5.67 12.00 -9.89
N THR A 69 6.09 11.78 -11.13
CA THR A 69 6.61 10.48 -11.55
C THR A 69 7.73 10.64 -12.58
N PRO A 70 8.80 9.84 -12.49
CA PRO A 70 9.80 9.73 -13.56
C PRO A 70 9.31 8.85 -14.74
N THR A 71 8.11 8.25 -14.64
CA THR A 71 7.57 7.36 -15.67
C THR A 71 7.28 8.15 -16.96
N PRO A 72 7.81 7.74 -18.11
CA PRO A 72 7.58 8.42 -19.38
C PRO A 72 6.10 8.48 -19.77
N ILE A 73 5.70 9.55 -20.44
CA ILE A 73 4.28 9.80 -20.78
C ILE A 73 3.64 8.67 -21.60
N GLY A 74 4.41 8.02 -22.48
CA GLY A 74 3.92 6.89 -23.29
C GLY A 74 3.54 5.65 -22.48
N LYS A 75 4.05 5.50 -21.25
CA LYS A 75 3.63 4.46 -20.30
C LYS A 75 2.50 4.93 -19.39
N LEU A 76 2.34 6.24 -19.19
CA LEU A 76 1.27 6.79 -18.34
C LEU A 76 -0.11 6.61 -18.97
N SER A 77 -0.23 6.59 -20.30
CA SER A 77 -1.49 6.34 -21.00
C SER A 77 -2.08 4.97 -20.71
N SER A 78 -1.26 3.99 -20.33
CA SER A 78 -1.69 2.63 -19.97
C SER A 78 -2.00 2.45 -18.47
N VAL A 79 -1.74 3.45 -17.63
CA VAL A 79 -1.95 3.35 -16.18
C VAL A 79 -3.43 3.60 -15.86
N ASP A 80 -4.10 2.58 -15.33
CA ASP A 80 -5.48 2.66 -14.85
C ASP A 80 -5.60 2.37 -13.33
N THR A 81 -4.50 1.94 -12.70
CA THR A 81 -4.49 1.44 -11.33
C THR A 81 -3.32 2.02 -10.55
N LEU A 82 -3.61 2.55 -9.35
CA LEU A 82 -2.59 2.92 -8.37
C LEU A 82 -2.50 1.87 -7.30
N VAL A 83 -1.29 1.49 -6.93
CA VAL A 83 -1.05 0.54 -5.86
C VAL A 83 -0.31 1.22 -4.72
N TYR A 84 -0.90 1.19 -3.54
CA TYR A 84 -0.23 1.60 -2.31
C TYR A 84 -0.08 0.40 -1.37
N ALA A 85 1.12 0.23 -0.86
CA ALA A 85 1.44 -0.78 0.14
C ALA A 85 1.87 -0.07 1.43
N ASP A 86 0.99 -0.08 2.44
CA ASP A 86 1.35 0.40 3.77
C ASP A 86 2.31 -0.60 4.40
N TRP A 87 3.55 -0.18 4.60
CA TRP A 87 4.66 -0.88 5.29
C TRP A 87 4.50 -2.42 5.34
N MET A 88 4.85 -3.09 4.25
CA MET A 88 5.01 -4.54 4.25
C MET A 88 6.51 -4.84 4.41
N PRO A 89 6.94 -5.68 5.38
CA PRO A 89 8.32 -6.15 5.38
C PRO A 89 8.58 -6.80 4.03
N GLU A 90 9.67 -6.38 3.38
CA GLU A 90 10.05 -6.84 2.04
C GLU A 90 9.86 -8.35 1.96
N LEU A 91 8.97 -8.79 1.06
CA LEU A 91 8.96 -10.18 0.65
C LEU A 91 10.29 -10.38 -0.07
N ARG A 92 11.27 -10.96 0.63
CA ARG A 92 12.54 -11.38 0.04
C ARG A 92 12.26 -12.43 -1.03
N GLY A 93 11.91 -11.97 -2.22
CA GLY A 93 12.00 -12.78 -3.43
C GLY A 93 13.46 -13.15 -3.65
N GLN A 94 13.73 -14.39 -4.06
CA GLN A 94 15.08 -14.81 -4.40
C GLN A 94 15.61 -14.14 -5.68
N GLU A 95 14.73 -13.51 -6.46
CA GLU A 95 15.05 -12.87 -7.73
C GLU A 95 15.40 -11.39 -7.49
N ARG A 96 16.68 -11.05 -7.69
CA ARG A 96 17.17 -9.67 -7.56
C ARG A 96 16.78 -8.79 -8.75
N ASP A 97 16.62 -9.38 -9.93
CA ASP A 97 16.25 -8.70 -11.17
C ASP A 97 15.26 -9.55 -11.97
N LEU A 98 14.27 -8.90 -12.57
CA LEU A 98 13.33 -9.48 -13.52
C LEU A 98 13.45 -8.76 -14.86
N PRO A 99 13.31 -9.47 -16.00
CA PRO A 99 13.29 -8.83 -17.30
C PRO A 99 12.14 -7.82 -17.39
N GLY A 100 12.38 -6.71 -18.09
CA GLY A 100 11.42 -5.63 -18.24
C GLY A 100 10.11 -6.11 -18.86
N GLY A 101 8.98 -5.77 -18.25
CA GLY A 101 7.65 -6.15 -18.72
C GLY A 101 7.10 -7.44 -18.11
N THR A 102 7.84 -8.11 -17.23
CA THR A 102 7.32 -9.25 -16.46
C THR A 102 6.15 -8.84 -15.59
N ALA A 103 4.98 -9.46 -15.80
CA ALA A 103 3.84 -9.29 -14.91
C ALA A 103 4.07 -10.09 -13.62
N ILE A 104 4.28 -9.39 -12.50
CA ILE A 104 4.53 -10.04 -11.21
C ILE A 104 3.18 -10.22 -10.51
N PRO A 105 2.79 -11.44 -10.11
CA PRO A 105 1.64 -11.61 -9.23
C PRO A 105 1.96 -10.93 -7.90
N TYR A 106 1.11 -9.99 -7.46
CA TYR A 106 1.26 -9.38 -6.15
C TYR A 106 0.90 -10.42 -5.08
N ARG A 107 1.90 -11.16 -4.58
CA ARG A 107 1.73 -12.24 -3.60
C ARG A 107 1.67 -11.64 -2.21
N THR A 108 0.53 -11.72 -1.54
CA THR A 108 0.40 -11.39 -0.10
C THR A 108 0.15 -12.60 0.79
N ALA A 109 -0.13 -13.76 0.17
CA ALA A 109 -0.75 -14.89 0.82
C ALA A 109 0.26 -15.82 1.53
N ASN A 110 0.65 -15.47 2.75
CA ASN A 110 0.76 -16.37 3.93
C ASN A 110 1.70 -15.83 5.01
N THR A 111 2.75 -15.12 4.65
CA THR A 111 3.70 -14.54 5.62
C THR A 111 3.08 -13.39 6.41
N ALA A 112 2.25 -12.54 5.80
CA ALA A 112 1.62 -11.41 6.48
C ALA A 112 0.68 -11.84 7.63
N LEU A 113 -0.03 -12.96 7.49
CA LEU A 113 -0.88 -13.53 8.55
C LEU A 113 -0.06 -14.13 9.70
N GLN A 114 1.08 -14.77 9.40
CA GLN A 114 2.00 -15.26 10.44
C GLN A 114 2.72 -14.12 11.16
N HIS A 115 3.17 -13.08 10.44
CA HIS A 115 3.85 -11.92 11.02
C HIS A 115 2.93 -11.03 11.86
N ARG A 116 1.61 -10.99 11.58
CA ARG A 116 0.63 -10.33 12.47
C ARG A 116 0.61 -10.93 13.87
N LYS A 117 0.95 -12.21 14.04
CA LYS A 117 1.09 -12.82 15.37
C LYS A 117 2.37 -12.37 16.12
N LEU A 118 3.33 -11.79 15.42
CA LEU A 118 4.57 -11.25 16.00
C LEU A 118 4.46 -9.75 16.31
N MET A 119 3.47 -9.05 15.75
CA MET A 119 3.21 -7.62 15.99
C MET A 119 2.11 -7.38 17.03
N PHE A 120 1.93 -8.27 18.01
CA PHE A 120 1.19 -7.85 19.19
C PHE A 120 2.07 -6.88 19.98
N PRO A 121 1.61 -5.66 20.30
CA PRO A 121 2.27 -4.90 21.34
C PRO A 121 2.27 -5.81 22.58
N PRO A 122 3.41 -5.97 23.29
CA PRO A 122 3.43 -6.80 24.48
C PRO A 122 2.29 -6.33 25.38
N ARG A 123 1.34 -7.22 25.69
CA ARG A 123 0.26 -6.90 26.64
C ARG A 123 0.97 -6.35 27.87
N ARG A 124 0.72 -5.06 28.21
CA ARG A 124 1.30 -4.40 29.38
C ARG A 124 1.00 -5.27 30.60
N ARG A 125 1.93 -6.15 30.97
CA ARG A 125 1.86 -6.97 32.19
C ARG A 125 2.37 -6.21 33.42
N PHE A 126 2.66 -4.92 33.28
CA PHE A 126 3.13 -4.10 34.38
C PHE A 126 2.13 -3.01 34.69
N ASN A 127 1.55 -3.11 35.88
CA ASN A 127 0.67 -2.10 36.44
C ASN A 127 1.53 -0.89 36.87
N PRO A 128 1.32 0.31 36.31
CA PRO A 128 2.10 1.50 36.66
C PRO A 128 2.03 1.86 38.16
N LEU A 129 0.99 1.41 38.87
CA LEU A 129 0.89 1.58 40.33
C LEU A 129 1.90 0.73 41.12
N GLN A 130 2.37 -0.40 40.58
CA GLN A 130 3.41 -1.21 41.21
C GLN A 130 4.78 -0.52 41.16
N LEU A 131 5.09 0.21 40.07
CA LEU A 131 6.32 1.00 39.95
C LEU A 131 6.39 2.14 40.99
N LEU A 132 5.28 2.85 41.18
CA LEU A 132 5.20 3.91 42.19
C LEU A 132 5.38 3.37 43.61
N ARG A 133 4.84 2.18 43.90
CA ARG A 133 5.06 1.50 45.19
C ARG A 133 6.51 1.07 45.39
N MET A 134 7.19 0.59 44.35
CA MET A 134 8.60 0.20 44.44
C MET A 134 9.53 1.41 44.62
N SER A 135 9.23 2.56 44.01
CA SER A 135 10.04 3.77 44.16
C SER A 135 9.99 4.40 45.56
N ARG A 136 8.95 4.10 46.35
CA ARG A 136 8.79 4.62 47.71
C ARG A 136 9.56 3.84 48.78
N ASN A 137 10.07 2.66 48.43
CA ASN A 137 10.81 1.77 49.33
C ASN A 137 12.30 1.68 48.96
N SER A 138 12.83 2.60 48.16
CA SER A 138 14.26 2.72 47.86
C SER A 138 14.85 3.98 48.49
#